data_AF-A0AAE4FK68-F1
#
_entry.id   AF-A0AAE4FK68-F1
#
_cell.length_a   1.000
_cell.length_b   1.000
_cell.length_c   1.000
_cell.angle_alpha   90.00
_cell.angle_beta   90.00
_cell.angle_gamma   90.00
#
_symmetry.space_group_name_H-M   'P 1'
#
loop_
_entity.id
_entity.type
_entity.pdbx_description
1 polymer ?
#
loop_
_entity_poly.entity_id
_entity_poly.type
_entity_poly.pdbx_seq_one_letter_code
_entity_poly.pdbx_strand_id
1 'polypeptide(L)'
;MLKLSILEFFLISIPESFIFITGIYFLSKRFFNKKSLIVMSLLFAIEGYCVRMLPIHFGIHLAINIIFGIVLSVNIGKIPMKDAISYNMIMVIILCISEFISILFLNMVFQINESLINIKPTTRVVCFIPYFILFVFNIFLINKFIDKRKQCKNI
;
A
#
# COMPACT_ATOMS: atom_id res chain seq x y z
N MET A 1 14.69 11.82 3.43
CA MET A 1 14.71 12.80 2.31
C MET A 1 13.35 12.89 1.62
N LEU A 2 12.24 12.84 2.36
CA LEU A 2 10.87 12.91 1.82
C LEU A 2 9.98 13.61 2.87
N LYS A 3 10.08 14.94 2.98
CA LYS A 3 9.00 15.69 3.64
C LYS A 3 7.79 15.60 2.72
N LEU A 4 6.81 14.79 3.10
CA LEU A 4 5.49 14.86 2.47
C LEU A 4 4.86 16.19 2.83
N SER A 5 4.34 16.89 1.83
CA SER A 5 3.45 18.03 2.11
C SER A 5 2.14 17.52 2.72
N ILE A 6 1.44 18.38 3.47
CA ILE A 6 0.08 18.07 3.97
C ILE A 6 -0.83 17.67 2.80
N LEU A 7 -0.66 18.28 1.63
CA LEU A 7 -1.50 18.01 0.45
C LEU A 7 -1.24 16.59 -0.11
N GLU A 8 0.02 16.18 -0.17
CA GLU A 8 0.39 14.80 -0.55
C GLU A 8 -0.15 13.79 0.46
N PHE A 9 -0.15 14.09 1.76
CA PHE A 9 -0.73 13.19 2.76
C PHE A 9 -2.20 12.86 2.47
N PHE A 10 -3.01 13.88 2.18
CA PHE A 10 -4.43 13.70 1.89
C PHE A 10 -4.69 13.02 0.54
N LEU A 11 -3.94 13.40 -0.51
CA LEU A 11 -4.19 12.90 -1.87
C LEU A 11 -3.51 11.57 -2.19
N ILE A 12 -2.46 11.21 -1.45
CA ILE A 12 -1.64 10.02 -1.72
C ILE A 12 -1.75 9.04 -0.57
N SER A 13 -1.31 9.41 0.64
CA SER A 13 -1.21 8.45 1.75
C SER A 13 -2.56 7.89 2.20
N ILE A 14 -3.63 8.70 2.22
CA ILE A 14 -4.97 8.21 2.59
C ILE A 14 -5.53 7.23 1.54
N PRO A 15 -5.55 7.54 0.23
CA PRO A 15 -5.99 6.57 -0.78
C PRO A 15 -5.12 5.30 -0.82
N GLU A 16 -3.80 5.45 -0.70
CA GLU A 16 -2.85 4.33 -0.71
C GLU A 16 -3.11 3.36 0.45
N SER A 17 -3.19 3.89 1.67
CA SER A 17 -3.49 3.09 2.88
C SER A 17 -4.86 2.41 2.82
N PHE A 18 -5.87 3.09 2.25
CA PHE A 18 -7.19 2.50 2.04
C PHE A 18 -7.13 1.29 1.11
N ILE A 19 -6.41 1.40 -0.01
CA ILE A 19 -6.23 0.27 -0.93
C ILE A 19 -5.41 -0.84 -0.29
N PHE A 20 -4.38 -0.50 0.48
CA PHE A 20 -3.56 -1.49 1.16
C PHE A 20 -4.40 -2.35 2.13
N ILE A 21 -5.22 -1.70 2.98
CA ILE A 21 -6.10 -2.41 3.92
C ILE A 21 -7.22 -3.17 3.20
N THR A 22 -7.78 -2.63 2.10
CA THR A 22 -8.76 -3.37 1.29
C THR A 22 -8.14 -4.58 0.58
N GLY A 23 -6.86 -4.52 0.21
CA GLY A 23 -6.13 -5.68 -0.30
C GLY A 23 -6.01 -6.80 0.73
N ILE A 24 -5.66 -6.46 1.97
CA ILE A 24 -5.66 -7.42 3.10
C ILE A 24 -7.06 -7.99 3.31
N TYR A 25 -8.10 -7.16 3.22
CA TYR A 25 -9.51 -7.57 3.30
C TYR A 25 -9.85 -8.64 2.25
N PHE A 26 -9.50 -8.40 0.99
CA PHE A 26 -9.74 -9.36 -0.09
C PHE A 26 -9.00 -10.67 0.13
N LEU A 27 -7.74 -10.60 0.57
CA LEU A 27 -6.93 -11.79 0.87
C LEU A 27 -7.49 -12.61 2.03
N SER A 28 -7.98 -11.95 3.08
CA SER A 28 -8.50 -12.63 4.26
C SER A 28 -9.88 -13.26 4.05
N LYS A 29 -10.64 -12.79 3.03
CA LYS A 29 -12.02 -13.22 2.73
C LYS A 29 -12.96 -13.19 3.95
N ARG A 30 -12.66 -12.35 4.94
CA ARG A 30 -13.50 -12.19 6.14
C ARG A 30 -14.40 -10.99 5.99
N PHE A 31 -15.59 -11.08 6.58
CA PHE A 31 -16.50 -9.94 6.66
C PHE A 31 -16.00 -8.97 7.72
N PHE A 32 -15.49 -7.84 7.25
CA PHE A 32 -15.18 -6.68 8.05
C PHE A 32 -16.36 -5.73 8.04
N ASN A 33 -16.57 -5.07 9.18
CA ASN A 33 -17.45 -3.93 9.20
C ASN A 33 -16.81 -2.78 8.42
N LYS A 34 -17.60 -2.06 7.61
CA LYS A 34 -17.11 -0.87 6.88
C LYS A 34 -16.40 0.13 7.81
N LYS A 35 -16.88 0.24 9.06
CA LYS A 35 -16.28 1.06 10.12
C LYS A 35 -14.86 0.64 10.47
N SER A 36 -14.60 -0.66 10.67
CA SER A 36 -13.25 -1.14 11.01
C SER A 36 -12.26 -0.92 9.88
N LEU A 37 -12.71 -1.06 8.63
CA LEU A 37 -11.87 -0.82 7.45
C LEU A 37 -11.42 0.65 7.38
N ILE A 38 -12.35 1.59 7.55
CA ILE A 38 -12.05 3.03 7.54
C ILE A 38 -11.09 3.40 8.69
N VAL A 39 -11.34 2.89 9.90
CA VAL A 39 -10.49 3.15 11.06
C VAL A 39 -9.08 2.61 10.84
N MET A 40 -8.94 1.38 10.34
CA MET A 40 -7.63 0.79 10.04
C MET A 40 -6.88 1.58 8.98
N SER A 41 -7.53 1.96 7.87
CA SER A 41 -6.88 2.76 6.82
C SER A 41 -6.43 4.12 7.33
N LEU A 42 -7.24 4.77 8.16
CA LEU A 42 -6.90 6.09 8.69
C LEU A 42 -5.72 6.02 9.68
N LEU A 43 -5.72 5.01 10.56
CA LEU A 43 -4.60 4.77 11.48
C LEU A 43 -3.31 4.47 10.72
N PHE A 44 -3.39 3.63 9.67
CA PHE A 44 -2.25 3.27 8.83
C PHE A 44 -1.72 4.49 8.04
N ALA A 45 -2.62 5.36 7.55
CA ALA A 45 -2.21 6.62 6.91
C ALA A 45 -1.44 7.50 7.88
N ILE A 46 -2.00 7.75 9.07
CA ILE A 46 -1.41 8.62 10.10
C ILE A 46 -0.04 8.08 10.51
N GLU A 47 0.07 6.79 10.76
CA GLU A 47 1.34 6.14 11.10
C GLU A 47 2.36 6.29 9.96
N GLY A 48 2.00 5.96 8.73
CA GLY A 48 2.89 6.12 7.58
C GLY A 48 3.37 7.57 7.39
N TYR A 49 2.54 8.56 7.68
CA TYR A 49 2.93 9.97 7.66
C TYR A 49 3.92 10.32 8.77
N CYS A 50 3.62 9.93 10.02
CA CYS A 50 4.50 10.13 11.16
C CYS A 50 5.86 9.47 10.92
N VAL A 51 5.86 8.23 10.44
CA VAL A 51 7.07 7.45 10.15
C VAL A 51 7.92 8.15 9.08
N ARG A 52 7.30 8.66 8.01
CA ARG A 52 8.01 9.40 6.93
C ARG A 52 8.54 10.77 7.37
N MET A 53 8.04 11.36 8.46
CA MET A 53 8.59 12.59 9.03
C MET A 53 9.90 12.36 9.79
N LEU A 54 10.18 11.14 10.26
CA LEU A 54 11.44 10.85 10.94
C LEU A 54 12.58 10.78 9.91
N PRO A 55 13.79 11.29 10.24
CA PRO A 55 14.95 11.27 9.36
C PRO A 55 15.63 9.87 9.39
N ILE A 56 14.90 8.83 8.99
CA ILE A 56 15.36 7.44 9.03
C ILE A 56 15.57 6.94 7.59
N HIS A 57 16.36 5.87 7.43
CA HIS A 57 16.48 5.17 6.14
C HIS A 57 15.15 4.54 5.71
N PHE A 58 14.91 4.55 4.39
CA PHE A 58 13.68 4.04 3.77
C PHE A 58 13.33 2.59 4.17
N GLY A 59 14.33 1.71 4.26
CA GLY A 59 14.11 0.32 4.67
C GLY A 59 13.53 0.17 6.09
N ILE A 60 13.86 1.08 7.00
CA ILE A 60 13.33 1.05 8.37
C ILE A 60 11.87 1.52 8.39
N HIS A 61 11.52 2.53 7.58
CA HIS A 61 10.13 2.94 7.43
C HIS A 61 9.25 1.79 6.94
N LEU A 62 9.73 1.02 5.95
CA LEU A 62 9.01 -0.16 5.45
C LEU A 62 8.79 -1.20 6.56
N ALA A 63 9.82 -1.47 7.37
CA ALA A 63 9.73 -2.43 8.46
C ALA A 63 8.71 -2.00 9.54
N ILE A 64 8.70 -0.72 9.90
CA ILE A 64 7.74 -0.17 10.87
C ILE A 64 6.30 -0.30 10.32
N ASN A 65 6.07 0.09 9.07
CA ASN A 65 4.77 -0.04 8.43
C ASN A 65 4.27 -1.50 8.41
N ILE A 66 5.16 -2.47 8.14
CA ILE A 66 4.80 -3.91 8.18
C ILE A 66 4.34 -4.31 9.59
N ILE A 67 5.14 -3.98 10.60
CA ILE A 67 4.82 -4.33 12.00
C ILE A 67 3.49 -3.69 12.41
N PHE A 68 3.29 -2.42 12.09
CA PHE A 68 2.07 -1.70 12.42
C PHE A 68 0.85 -2.28 11.68
N GLY A 69 1.00 -2.61 10.39
CA GLY A 69 -0.04 -3.26 9.59
C GLY A 69 -0.46 -4.62 10.15
N ILE A 70 0.48 -5.42 10.65
CA ILE A 70 0.20 -6.69 11.33
C ILE A 70 -0.59 -6.45 12.62
N VAL A 71 -0.14 -5.51 13.46
CA VAL A 71 -0.81 -5.17 14.72
C VAL A 71 -2.27 -4.72 14.48
N LEU A 72 -2.50 -3.86 13.50
CA LEU A 72 -3.84 -3.43 13.11
C LEU A 72 -4.69 -4.62 12.63
N SER A 73 -4.10 -5.48 11.79
CA SER A 73 -4.76 -6.65 11.22
C SER A 73 -5.15 -7.70 12.27
N VAL A 74 -4.40 -7.82 13.35
CA VAL A 74 -4.73 -8.75 14.45
C VAL A 74 -5.75 -8.13 15.40
N ASN A 75 -5.52 -6.90 15.85
CA ASN A 75 -6.33 -6.30 16.93
C ASN A 75 -7.69 -5.79 16.43
N ILE A 76 -7.69 -4.97 15.38
CA ILE A 76 -8.91 -4.43 14.77
C ILE A 76 -9.42 -5.39 13.71
N GLY A 77 -8.47 -5.96 12.96
CA GLY A 77 -8.72 -6.88 11.87
C GLY A 77 -9.27 -8.25 12.34
N LYS A 78 -9.02 -8.63 13.61
CA LYS A 78 -9.30 -9.97 14.13
C LYS A 78 -8.77 -11.11 13.25
N ILE A 79 -7.77 -10.85 12.41
CA ILE A 79 -7.12 -11.84 11.55
C ILE A 79 -6.14 -12.63 12.43
N PRO A 80 -6.12 -13.96 12.36
CA PRO A 80 -5.14 -14.73 13.12
C PRO A 80 -3.73 -14.33 12.72
N MET A 81 -2.82 -14.25 13.70
CA MET A 81 -1.46 -13.70 13.54
C MET A 81 -0.71 -14.26 12.31
N LYS A 82 -0.78 -15.58 12.11
CA LYS A 82 -0.15 -16.27 10.96
C LYS A 82 -0.60 -15.70 9.60
N ASP A 83 -1.91 -15.52 9.45
CA ASP A 83 -2.50 -15.02 8.22
C ASP A 83 -2.25 -13.52 8.07
N ALA A 84 -2.31 -12.77 9.18
CA ALA A 84 -2.01 -11.34 9.20
C ALA A 84 -0.59 -11.04 8.70
N ILE A 85 0.41 -11.80 9.16
CA ILE A 85 1.80 -11.69 8.67
C ILE A 85 1.85 -11.96 7.16
N SER A 86 1.23 -13.05 6.72
CA SER A 86 1.29 -13.48 5.32
C SER A 86 0.63 -12.46 4.39
N TYR A 87 -0.54 -11.94 4.73
CA TYR A 87 -1.25 -10.95 3.92
C TYR A 87 -0.54 -9.61 3.88
N ASN A 88 -0.02 -9.11 5.01
CA ASN A 88 0.75 -7.86 5.02
C ASN A 88 2.01 -7.98 4.16
N MET A 89 2.74 -9.10 4.25
CA MET A 89 3.93 -9.35 3.41
C MET A 89 3.58 -9.36 1.91
N ILE A 90 2.52 -10.07 1.52
CA ILE A 90 2.05 -10.09 0.12
C ILE A 90 1.72 -8.66 -0.35
N MET A 91 0.99 -7.90 0.47
CA MET A 91 0.58 -6.54 0.13
C MET A 91 1.78 -5.59 -0.01
N VAL A 92 2.80 -5.70 0.84
CA VAL A 92 4.03 -4.90 0.71
C VAL A 92 4.80 -5.26 -0.54
N ILE A 93 4.91 -6.56 -0.88
CA ILE A 93 5.58 -6.97 -2.12
C ILE A 93 4.88 -6.36 -3.34
N ILE A 94 3.54 -6.40 -3.38
CA ILE A 94 2.76 -5.79 -4.46
C ILE A 94 2.98 -4.29 -4.52
N LEU A 95 3.01 -3.63 -3.36
CA LEU A 95 3.26 -2.19 -3.24
C LEU A 95 4.62 -1.82 -3.86
N CYS A 96 5.69 -2.50 -3.44
CA CYS A 96 7.05 -2.29 -3.93
C CYS A 96 7.17 -2.56 -5.43
N ILE A 97 6.57 -3.64 -5.93
CA ILE A 97 6.57 -3.96 -7.36
C ILE A 97 5.84 -2.87 -8.16
N SER A 98 4.70 -2.41 -7.66
CA SER A 98 3.92 -1.36 -8.33
C SER A 98 4.70 -0.04 -8.38
N GLU A 99 5.38 0.32 -7.29
CA GLU A 99 6.25 1.51 -7.23
C GLU A 99 7.42 1.40 -8.21
N PHE A 100 8.11 0.26 -8.20
CA PHE A 100 9.24 0.02 -9.08
C PHE A 100 8.87 0.06 -10.56
N ILE A 101 7.78 -0.62 -10.96
CA ILE A 101 7.28 -0.60 -12.35
C ILE A 101 6.91 0.82 -12.77
N SER A 102 6.30 1.60 -11.87
CA SER A 102 5.87 2.97 -12.17
C SER A 102 7.05 3.90 -12.41
N ILE A 103 8.10 3.81 -11.57
CA ILE A 103 9.33 4.58 -11.76
C ILE A 103 10.00 4.19 -13.07
N LEU A 104 10.11 2.90 -13.36
CA LEU A 104 10.67 2.43 -14.64
C LEU A 104 9.88 2.95 -15.85
N PHE A 105 8.55 2.92 -15.78
CA PHE A 105 7.68 3.41 -16.84
C PHE A 105 7.85 4.93 -17.05
N LEU A 106 7.87 5.71 -15.97
CA LEU A 106 8.10 7.16 -16.02
C LEU A 106 9.48 7.50 -16.60
N ASN A 107 10.52 6.78 -16.19
CA ASN A 107 11.88 6.98 -16.67
C ASN A 107 12.01 6.64 -18.17
N MET A 108 11.42 5.53 -18.63
CA MET A 108 11.49 5.11 -20.04
C MET A 108 10.64 5.97 -20.98
N VAL A 109 9.42 6.33 -20.57
CA VAL A 109 8.45 7.00 -21.47
C VAL A 109 8.59 8.52 -21.43
N PHE A 110 8.77 9.11 -20.25
CA PHE A 110 8.76 10.56 -20.08
C PHE A 110 10.15 11.17 -19.87
N GLN A 111 11.21 10.35 -19.77
CA GLN A 111 12.60 10.80 -19.51
C GLN A 111 12.69 11.78 -18.32
N ILE A 112 11.80 11.65 -17.34
CA ILE A 112 11.79 12.52 -16.16
C ILE A 112 12.91 12.05 -15.25
N ASN A 113 13.97 12.84 -15.11
CA ASN A 113 15.03 12.55 -14.16
C ASN A 113 14.47 12.49 -12.73
N GLU A 114 14.89 11.49 -11.94
CA GLU A 114 14.48 11.33 -10.53
C GLU A 114 14.70 12.61 -9.69
N SER A 115 15.68 13.43 -10.08
CA SER A 115 15.97 14.72 -9.47
C SER A 115 14.85 15.75 -9.64
N LEU A 116 14.11 15.74 -10.75
CA LEU A 116 12.98 16.65 -11.02
C LEU A 116 11.73 16.27 -10.23
N ILE A 117 11.51 14.97 -9.97
CA ILE A 117 10.42 14.44 -9.15
C ILE A 117 10.57 14.90 -7.69
N ASN A 118 11.80 15.14 -7.25
CA ASN A 118 12.09 15.51 -5.86
C ASN A 118 11.86 17.00 -5.55
N ILE A 119 11.72 17.86 -6.57
CA ILE A 119 11.74 19.33 -6.41
C ILE A 119 10.33 19.94 -6.34
N LYS A 120 9.35 19.39 -7.07
CA LYS A 120 7.98 19.97 -7.13
C LYS A 120 6.94 18.98 -6.58
N PRO A 121 6.09 19.39 -5.60
CA PRO A 121 5.04 18.52 -5.06
C PRO A 121 3.96 18.17 -6.10
N THR A 122 3.71 19.06 -7.07
CA THR A 122 2.73 18.84 -8.14
C THR A 122 3.15 17.72 -9.11
N THR A 123 4.45 17.59 -9.41
CA THR A 123 4.94 16.52 -10.29
C THR A 123 4.86 15.16 -9.60
N ARG A 124 5.02 15.09 -8.27
CA ARG A 124 4.83 13.85 -7.50
C ARG A 124 3.39 13.34 -7.54
N VAL A 125 2.40 14.23 -7.41
CA VAL A 125 0.99 13.83 -7.48
C VAL A 125 0.64 13.24 -8.85
N VAL A 126 1.17 13.81 -9.94
CA VAL A 126 0.97 13.26 -11.29
C VAL A 126 1.66 11.90 -11.44
N CYS A 127 2.88 11.74 -10.91
CA CYS A 127 3.60 10.46 -10.92
C CYS A 127 2.93 9.38 -10.07
N PHE A 128 2.13 9.76 -9.07
CA PHE A 128 1.38 8.83 -8.23
C PHE A 128 0.23 8.13 -8.98
N ILE A 129 -0.37 8.78 -9.99
CA ILE A 129 -1.50 8.24 -10.76
C ILE A 129 -1.19 6.88 -11.40
N PRO A 130 -0.12 6.71 -12.21
CA PRO A 130 0.18 5.41 -12.83
C PRO A 130 0.47 4.33 -11.79
N TYR A 131 1.16 4.67 -10.71
CA TYR A 131 1.41 3.80 -9.58
C TYR A 131 0.12 3.31 -8.92
N PHE A 132 -0.79 4.22 -8.64
CA PHE A 132 -2.05 3.93 -7.98
C PHE A 132 -2.90 2.97 -8.82
N ILE A 133 -2.96 3.22 -10.14
CA ILE A 133 -3.66 2.36 -11.10
C ILE A 133 -3.07 0.94 -11.10
N LEU A 134 -1.73 0.82 -11.17
CA LEU A 134 -1.04 -0.46 -11.13
C LEU A 134 -1.28 -1.20 -9.82
N PHE A 135 -1.26 -0.49 -8.70
CA PHE A 135 -1.47 -1.09 -7.39
C PHE A 135 -2.88 -1.70 -7.25
N VAL A 136 -3.92 -0.95 -7.63
CA VAL A 136 -5.31 -1.45 -7.65
C VAL A 136 -5.44 -2.65 -8.60
N PHE A 137 -4.84 -2.55 -9.79
CA PHE A 137 -4.89 -3.61 -10.79
C PHE A 137 -4.25 -4.92 -10.29
N ASN A 138 -3.08 -4.83 -9.64
CA ASN A 138 -2.39 -5.98 -9.08
C ASN A 138 -3.21 -6.68 -7.97
N ILE A 139 -3.85 -5.91 -7.09
CA ILE A 139 -4.72 -6.47 -6.04
C ILE A 139 -5.90 -7.21 -6.66
N PHE A 140 -6.54 -6.62 -7.67
CA PHE A 140 -7.66 -7.25 -8.36
C PHE A 140 -7.26 -8.56 -9.05
N LEU A 141 -6.12 -8.58 -9.72
CA LEU A 141 -5.57 -9.80 -10.34
C LEU A 141 -5.35 -10.90 -9.30
N ILE A 142 -4.68 -10.58 -8.20
CA ILE A 142 -4.35 -11.57 -7.16
C ILE A 142 -5.60 -12.15 -6.52
N ASN A 143 -6.60 -11.31 -6.22
CA ASN A 143 -7.86 -11.79 -5.68
C ASN A 143 -8.53 -12.80 -6.64
N LYS A 144 -8.58 -12.48 -7.94
CA LYS A 144 -9.14 -13.37 -8.98
C LYS A 144 -8.35 -14.68 -9.12
N PHE A 145 -7.03 -14.65 -9.02
CA PHE A 145 -6.20 -15.86 -9.07
C PHE A 145 -6.39 -16.76 -7.85
N ILE A 146 -6.53 -16.19 -6.65
CA ILE A 146 -6.76 -16.93 -5.41
C ILE A 146 -8.15 -17.59 -5.42
N ASP A 147 -9.17 -16.92 -5.96
CA ASP A 147 -10.51 -17.49 -6.15
C ASP A 147 -10.48 -18.72 -7.08
N LYS A 148 -9.79 -18.62 -8.22
CA LYS A 148 -9.65 -19.74 -9.17
C LYS A 148 -8.93 -20.95 -8.59
N ARG A 149 -7.84 -20.76 -7.83
CA ARG A 149 -7.10 -21.89 -7.23
C ARG A 149 -7.91 -22.67 -6.19
N LYS A 150 -8.86 -22.04 -5.49
CA LYS A 150 -9.73 -22.74 -4.54
C LYS A 150 -10.82 -23.56 -5.26
N GLN A 151 -11.33 -23.07 -6.40
CA GLN A 151 -12.25 -23.86 -7.23
C GLN A 151 -11.58 -25.14 -7.76
N CYS A 152 -10.32 -25.08 -8.20
CA CYS A 152 -9.59 -26.26 -8.69
C CYS A 152 -9.16 -27.25 -7.60
N LYS A 153 -9.20 -26.88 -6.31
CA LYS A 153 -8.93 -27.80 -5.19
C LYS A 153 -10.18 -28.55 -4.70
N ASN A 154 -11.35 -28.16 -5.17
CA ASN A 154 -12.64 -28.76 -4.82
C ASN A 154 -13.22 -29.64 -5.96
N ILE A 155 -12.41 -30.00 -6.96
CA ILE A 155 -12.70 -30.93 -8.05
C ILE A 155 -11.72 -32.10 -7.88
#